data_AF-A0A8H7MB14-F1
#
_entry.id   AF-A0A8H7MB14-F1
#
_cell.length_a   1.000
_cell.length_b   1.000
_cell.length_c   1.000
_cell.angle_alpha   90.00
_cell.angle_beta   90.00
_cell.angle_gamma   90.00
#
_symmetry.space_group_name_H-M   'P 1'
#
loop_
_entity.id
_entity.type
_entity.pdbx_description
1 polymer ?
#
loop_
_entity_poly.entity_id
_entity_poly.type
_entity_poly.pdbx_seq_one_letter_code
_entity_poly.pdbx_strand_id
1 'polypeptide(L)'
;MVLCTSNLPDAIDSAFLDRVDMSQAVPNPGSDAVYSILRSSLNELIRQDLLTSTTLCRSQEPSRTTNGTAGSTEDGRWRKADAASTMMEDPRLFPSLGYLTLMAAEDSLAFKLWHFSKKCVGMSGRSLRRLPMKALGLYTYSERPSVDEVLDAIQLAIDDGGNK
;
A
#
# COMPACT_ATOMS: atom_id res chain seq x y z
N MET A 1 -31.79 -1.63 7.19
CA MET A 1 -30.44 -2.08 7.55
C MET A 1 -29.79 -1.01 8.40
N VAL A 2 -29.33 -1.36 9.61
CA VAL A 2 -28.65 -0.44 10.54
C VAL A 2 -27.22 -0.94 10.72
N LEU A 3 -26.24 -0.04 10.61
CA LEU A 3 -24.84 -0.37 10.85
C LEU A 3 -24.35 0.43 12.06
N CYS A 4 -23.75 -0.28 13.02
CA CYS A 4 -23.21 0.31 14.24
C CYS A 4 -21.74 -0.08 14.41
N THR A 5 -20.96 0.78 15.05
CA THR A 5 -19.54 0.55 15.34
C THR A 5 -19.25 0.92 16.78
N SER A 6 -18.48 0.10 17.49
CA SER A 6 -18.00 0.41 18.85
C SER A 6 -16.49 0.18 18.93
N ASN A 7 -15.80 1.05 19.66
CA ASN A 7 -14.38 0.88 20.00
C ASN A 7 -14.18 0.19 21.36
N LEU A 8 -15.27 -0.12 22.07
CA LEU A 8 -15.27 -0.68 23.42
C LEU A 8 -16.19 -1.91 23.43
N PRO A 9 -15.77 -3.05 22.84
CA PRO A 9 -16.64 -4.21 22.66
C PRO A 9 -17.12 -4.79 24.00
N ASP A 10 -16.26 -4.77 25.02
CA ASP A 10 -16.57 -5.31 26.36
C ASP A 10 -17.53 -4.41 27.16
N ALA A 11 -17.76 -3.18 26.70
CA ALA A 11 -18.67 -2.22 27.34
C ALA A 11 -20.04 -2.15 26.64
N ILE A 12 -20.29 -2.97 25.62
CA ILE A 12 -21.57 -2.99 24.90
C ILE A 12 -22.61 -3.70 25.76
N ASP A 13 -23.80 -3.10 25.87
CA ASP A 13 -24.91 -3.68 26.61
C ASP A 13 -25.42 -4.99 25.98
N SER A 14 -25.75 -5.95 26.84
CA SER A 14 -26.22 -7.27 26.42
C SER A 14 -27.54 -7.24 25.62
N ALA A 15 -28.45 -6.32 25.92
CA ALA A 15 -29.71 -6.19 25.18
C ALA A 15 -29.50 -5.61 23.78
N PHE A 16 -28.39 -4.88 23.56
CA PHE A 16 -27.98 -4.48 22.23
C PHE A 16 -27.45 -5.68 21.45
N LEU A 17 -26.56 -6.49 22.05
CA LEU A 17 -26.01 -7.69 21.40
C LEU A 17 -27.07 -8.73 21.04
N ASP A 18 -28.15 -8.84 21.83
CA ASP A 18 -29.30 -9.72 21.53
C ASP A 18 -30.03 -9.34 20.23
N ARG A 19 -29.96 -8.07 19.81
CA ARG A 19 -30.59 -7.56 18.59
C ARG A 19 -29.64 -7.53 17.38
N VAL A 20 -28.39 -7.92 17.55
CA VAL A 20 -27.37 -7.86 16.49
C VAL A 20 -27.33 -9.19 15.75
N ASP A 21 -27.65 -9.14 14.46
CA ASP A 21 -27.55 -10.32 13.58
C ASP A 21 -26.09 -10.75 13.34
N MET A 22 -25.16 -9.79 13.30
CA MET A 22 -23.75 -10.01 13.00
C MET A 22 -22.86 -9.04 13.76
N SER A 23 -21.91 -9.58 14.54
CA SER A 23 -20.86 -8.82 15.21
C SER A 23 -19.50 -9.28 14.68
N GLN A 24 -18.69 -8.34 14.22
CA GLN A 24 -17.36 -8.62 13.69
C GLN A 24 -16.34 -7.66 14.29
N ALA A 25 -15.30 -8.22 14.92
CA ALA A 25 -14.13 -7.45 15.33
C ALA A 25 -13.28 -7.10 14.10
N VAL A 26 -12.91 -5.83 13.97
CA VAL A 26 -12.03 -5.34 12.90
C VAL A 26 -10.66 -5.02 13.51
N PRO A 27 -9.63 -5.85 13.28
CA PRO A 27 -8.30 -5.61 13.83
C PRO A 27 -7.57 -4.50 13.07
N ASN A 28 -6.41 -4.11 13.60
CA ASN A 28 -5.46 -3.28 12.87
C ASN A 28 -5.02 -3.97 11.56
N PRO A 29 -4.74 -3.20 10.49
CA PRO A 29 -4.37 -3.75 9.20
C PRO A 29 -3.07 -4.56 9.28
N GLY A 30 -3.06 -5.74 8.62
CA GLY A 30 -1.83 -6.49 8.36
C GLY A 30 -0.97 -5.83 7.28
N SER A 31 0.26 -6.30 7.08
CA SER A 31 1.25 -5.67 6.19
C SER A 31 0.74 -5.33 4.79
N ASP A 32 -0.07 -6.21 4.21
CA ASP A 32 -0.55 -6.07 2.84
C ASP A 32 -1.57 -4.94 2.74
N ALA A 33 -2.42 -4.83 3.76
CA ALA A 33 -3.36 -3.72 3.91
C ALA A 33 -2.61 -2.42 4.26
N VAL A 34 -1.57 -2.48 5.10
CA VAL A 34 -0.71 -1.32 5.40
C VAL A 34 -0.06 -0.79 4.13
N TYR A 35 0.52 -1.67 3.32
CA TYR A 35 1.11 -1.31 2.03
C TYR A 35 0.06 -0.66 1.14
N SER A 36 -1.13 -1.26 1.01
CA SER A 36 -2.23 -0.71 0.21
C SER A 36 -2.64 0.70 0.66
N ILE A 37 -2.72 0.95 1.97
CA ILE A 37 -3.03 2.27 2.54
C ILE A 37 -1.94 3.30 2.24
N LEU A 38 -0.67 2.95 2.49
CA LEU A 38 0.46 3.86 2.23
C LEU A 38 0.59 4.15 0.73
N ARG A 39 0.49 3.10 -0.10
CA ARG A 39 0.48 3.18 -1.56
C ARG A 39 -0.60 4.13 -2.05
N SER A 40 -1.86 3.95 -1.63
CA SER A 40 -2.95 4.81 -2.10
C SER A 40 -2.73 6.26 -1.68
N SER A 41 -2.19 6.47 -0.48
CA SER A 41 -1.94 7.81 0.06
C SER A 41 -0.83 8.51 -0.74
N LEU A 42 0.31 7.83 -0.98
CA LEU A 42 1.41 8.38 -1.76
C LEU A 42 1.04 8.60 -3.23
N ASN A 43 0.30 7.67 -3.84
CA ASN A 43 -0.21 7.84 -5.20
C ASN A 43 -1.12 9.05 -5.33
N GLU A 44 -1.90 9.37 -4.29
CA GLU A 44 -2.70 10.59 -4.29
C GLU A 44 -1.84 11.85 -4.22
N LEU A 45 -0.77 11.86 -3.41
CA LEU A 45 0.18 12.99 -3.39
C LEU A 45 0.84 13.21 -4.76
N ILE A 46 1.16 12.13 -5.47
CA ILE A 46 1.69 12.21 -6.84
C ILE A 46 0.65 12.78 -7.80
N ARG A 47 -0.60 12.32 -7.73
CA ARG A 47 -1.69 12.83 -8.59
C ARG A 47 -2.02 14.29 -8.37
N GLN A 48 -1.83 14.79 -7.16
CA GLN A 48 -2.02 16.20 -6.81
C GLN A 48 -0.78 17.06 -7.15
N ASP A 49 0.22 16.49 -7.84
CA ASP A 49 1.49 17.16 -8.19
C ASP A 49 2.23 17.75 -6.97
N LEU A 50 2.00 17.17 -5.78
CA LEU A 50 2.70 17.56 -4.55
C LEU A 50 4.12 16.96 -4.49
N LEU A 51 4.37 15.89 -5.26
CA LEU A 51 5.66 15.21 -5.35
C LEU A 51 6.23 15.31 -6.76
N THR A 52 7.54 15.51 -6.88
CA THR A 52 8.21 15.59 -8.18
C THR A 52 8.46 14.20 -8.79
N SER A 53 8.30 14.09 -10.11
CA SER A 53 8.41 12.82 -10.86
C SER A 53 9.73 12.09 -10.61
N THR A 54 9.62 10.85 -10.17
CA THR A 54 10.73 9.92 -9.92
C THR A 54 10.41 8.56 -10.55
N THR A 55 11.41 7.82 -11.03
CA THR A 55 11.24 6.44 -11.52
C THR A 55 10.97 5.50 -10.34
N LEU A 56 9.71 5.11 -10.13
CA LEU A 56 9.30 4.37 -8.92
C LEU A 56 9.57 2.88 -8.97
N CYS A 57 9.56 2.30 -10.17
CA CYS A 57 9.75 0.87 -10.37
C CYS A 57 10.76 0.64 -11.51
N ARG A 58 11.85 -0.06 -11.19
CA ARG A 58 12.71 -0.70 -12.17
C ARG A 58 12.26 -2.16 -12.26
N SER A 59 11.88 -2.61 -13.45
CA SER A 59 11.69 -4.04 -13.71
C SER A 59 13.04 -4.74 -13.57
N GLN A 60 13.09 -5.88 -12.90
CA GLN A 60 14.27 -6.73 -12.94
C GLN A 60 14.61 -7.04 -14.40
N GLU A 61 15.83 -6.73 -14.87
CA GLU A 61 16.26 -7.16 -16.19
C GLU A 61 16.45 -8.68 -16.16
N PRO A 62 15.74 -9.45 -17.01
CA PRO A 62 16.03 -10.85 -17.17
C PRO A 62 17.40 -11.00 -17.83
N SER A 63 18.29 -11.78 -17.23
CA SER A 63 19.52 -12.24 -17.87
C SER A 63 19.16 -12.93 -19.20
N ARG A 64 19.52 -12.28 -20.32
CA ARG A 64 19.19 -12.71 -21.68
C ARG A 64 19.84 -14.05 -22.01
N THR A 65 19.04 -15.10 -22.16
CA THR A 65 19.34 -16.20 -23.07
C THR A 65 18.20 -16.30 -24.08
N THR A 66 18.54 -16.08 -25.34
CA THR A 66 17.63 -16.24 -26.47
C THR A 66 17.35 -17.73 -26.67
N ASN A 67 16.08 -18.10 -26.86
CA ASN A 67 15.63 -18.92 -28.00
C ASN A 67 14.10 -18.99 -27.98
N GLY A 68 13.49 -18.58 -29.08
CA GLY A 68 12.05 -18.67 -29.29
C GLY A 68 11.61 -20.08 -29.68
N THR A 69 10.31 -20.35 -29.53
CA THR A 69 9.42 -20.96 -30.54
C THR A 69 7.99 -20.95 -30.01
N ALA A 70 7.06 -20.60 -30.90
CA ALA A 70 5.63 -20.40 -30.68
C ALA A 70 4.82 -21.72 -30.55
N GLY A 71 3.63 -21.62 -29.94
CA GLY A 71 2.60 -22.65 -30.00
C GLY A 71 1.34 -22.28 -29.21
N SER A 72 0.24 -22.01 -29.93
CA SER A 72 -1.16 -21.89 -29.49
C SER A 72 -1.66 -23.19 -28.81
N THR A 73 -2.68 -23.22 -27.95
CA THR A 73 -4.12 -23.14 -28.27
C THR A 73 -4.94 -23.17 -26.95
N GLU A 74 -6.21 -22.83 -27.07
CA GLU A 74 -7.22 -22.37 -26.11
C GLU A 74 -7.81 -23.47 -25.20
N ASP A 75 -8.34 -23.12 -24.00
CA ASP A 75 -9.68 -23.54 -23.54
C ASP A 75 -10.07 -23.03 -22.14
N GLY A 76 -11.34 -22.63 -22.01
CA GLY A 76 -11.86 -21.73 -20.96
C GLY A 76 -12.24 -22.35 -19.61
N ARG A 77 -12.19 -21.51 -18.55
CA ARG A 77 -12.90 -21.73 -17.27
C ARG A 77 -12.95 -20.44 -16.43
N TRP A 78 -14.16 -19.91 -16.19
CA TRP A 78 -14.52 -18.80 -15.30
C TRP A 78 -13.57 -17.59 -15.28
N ARG A 79 -13.91 -16.51 -16.01
CA ARG A 79 -13.24 -15.20 -15.84
C ARG A 79 -13.46 -14.70 -14.41
N LYS A 80 -12.50 -14.98 -13.52
CA LYS A 80 -12.11 -13.98 -12.52
C LYS A 80 -11.81 -12.72 -13.31
N ALA A 81 -12.36 -11.60 -12.87
CA ALA A 81 -11.97 -10.29 -13.36
C ALA A 81 -10.43 -10.14 -13.21
N ASP A 82 -9.75 -10.50 -14.30
CA ASP A 82 -8.57 -9.90 -14.90
C ASP A 82 -7.31 -9.67 -14.04
N ALA A 83 -6.61 -10.76 -13.71
CA ALA A 83 -5.17 -10.72 -13.45
C ALA A 83 -4.34 -10.21 -14.65
N ALA A 84 -4.90 -10.22 -15.87
CA ALA A 84 -4.27 -9.70 -17.08
C ALA A 84 -4.42 -8.18 -17.26
N SER A 85 -5.44 -7.53 -16.68
CA SER A 85 -5.56 -6.06 -16.68
C SER A 85 -4.55 -5.41 -15.74
N THR A 86 -4.02 -6.16 -14.76
CA THR A 86 -2.97 -5.72 -13.81
C THR A 86 -1.61 -5.47 -14.49
N MET A 87 -1.45 -5.71 -15.80
CA MET A 87 -0.15 -5.62 -16.48
C MET A 87 0.15 -4.27 -17.16
N MET A 88 -0.77 -3.29 -17.09
CA MET A 88 -0.49 -1.89 -17.41
C MET A 88 -0.77 -1.00 -16.19
N GLU A 89 0.11 -1.05 -15.20
CA GLU A 89 0.10 -0.06 -14.12
C GLU A 89 0.82 1.22 -14.58
N ASP A 90 0.32 2.41 -14.19
CA ASP A 90 0.98 3.69 -14.51
C ASP A 90 2.39 3.68 -13.89
N PRO A 91 3.47 3.76 -14.69
CA PRO A 91 4.85 3.65 -14.20
C PRO A 91 5.26 4.79 -13.26
N ARG A 92 4.45 5.85 -13.18
CA ARG A 92 4.65 6.99 -12.26
C ARG A 92 4.02 6.79 -10.89
N LEU A 93 3.26 5.71 -10.68
CA LEU A 93 2.60 5.39 -9.42
C LEU A 93 3.21 4.16 -8.77
N PHE A 94 3.05 4.04 -7.45
CA PHE A 94 3.43 2.83 -6.74
C PHE A 94 2.58 1.65 -7.24
N PRO A 95 3.21 0.51 -7.59
CA PRO A 95 2.54 -0.63 -8.19
C PRO A 95 1.66 -1.38 -7.18
N SER A 96 0.78 -2.27 -7.65
CA SER A 96 0.06 -3.18 -6.74
C SER A 96 1.02 -4.16 -6.06
N LEU A 97 0.60 -4.74 -4.93
CA LEU A 97 1.42 -5.72 -4.21
C LEU A 97 1.73 -6.96 -5.06
N GLY A 98 0.79 -7.37 -5.91
CA GLY A 98 0.98 -8.48 -6.85
C GLY A 98 2.09 -8.20 -7.86
N TYR A 99 2.08 -7.01 -8.47
CA TYR A 99 3.16 -6.58 -9.37
C TYR A 99 4.49 -6.47 -8.62
N LEU A 100 4.51 -5.86 -7.44
CA LEU A 100 5.70 -5.70 -6.63
C LEU A 100 6.38 -7.06 -6.34
N THR A 101 5.58 -8.04 -5.93
CA THR A 101 6.08 -9.37 -5.53
C THR A 101 6.63 -10.16 -6.72
N LEU A 102 6.13 -9.90 -7.93
CA LEU A 102 6.45 -10.70 -9.11
C LEU A 102 7.52 -10.05 -10.02
N MET A 103 7.59 -8.71 -10.06
CA MET A 103 8.30 -7.98 -11.12
C MET A 103 9.22 -6.85 -10.62
N ALA A 104 9.04 -6.34 -9.40
CA ALA A 104 9.82 -5.20 -8.92
C ALA A 104 11.20 -5.62 -8.43
N ALA A 105 12.22 -4.85 -8.79
CA ALA A 105 13.55 -5.03 -8.22
C ALA A 105 13.57 -4.69 -6.72
N GLU A 106 14.35 -5.43 -5.94
CA GLU A 106 14.45 -5.28 -4.48
C GLU A 106 15.01 -3.91 -4.05
N ASP A 107 15.78 -3.25 -4.92
CA ASP A 107 16.33 -1.91 -4.71
C ASP A 107 15.36 -0.78 -5.11
N SER A 108 14.17 -1.12 -5.60
CA SER A 108 13.19 -0.12 -6.05
C SER A 108 12.53 0.64 -4.88
N LEU A 109 12.10 1.88 -5.16
CA LEU A 109 11.34 2.69 -4.20
C LEU A 109 10.03 2.01 -3.78
N ALA A 110 9.41 1.27 -4.70
CA ALA A 110 8.23 0.48 -4.42
C ALA A 110 8.50 -0.64 -3.38
N PHE A 111 9.68 -1.26 -3.43
CA PHE A 111 10.11 -2.27 -2.46
C PHE A 111 10.49 -1.64 -1.11
N LYS A 112 11.12 -0.46 -1.12
CA LYS A 112 11.35 0.37 0.09
C LYS A 112 10.04 0.66 0.83
N LEU A 113 8.98 1.06 0.11
CA LEU A 113 7.65 1.28 0.68
C LEU A 113 7.05 -0.01 1.29
N TRP A 114 7.29 -1.16 0.66
CA TRP A 114 6.88 -2.45 1.22
C TRP A 114 7.59 -2.79 2.53
N HIS A 115 8.88 -2.51 2.64
CA HIS A 115 9.58 -2.66 3.93
C HIS A 115 8.98 -1.78 5.03
N PHE A 116 8.62 -0.54 4.72
CA PHE A 116 7.94 0.34 5.68
C PHE A 116 6.60 -0.25 6.12
N SER A 117 5.86 -0.88 5.22
CA SER A 117 4.59 -1.50 5.56
C SER A 117 4.73 -2.61 6.62
N LYS A 118 5.86 -3.33 6.63
CA LYS A 118 6.17 -4.34 7.65
C LYS A 118 6.48 -3.71 9.01
N LYS A 119 7.18 -2.57 9.01
CA LYS A 119 7.48 -1.80 10.24
C LYS A 119 6.22 -1.17 10.85
N CYS A 120 5.24 -0.80 10.03
CA CYS A 120 4.02 -0.12 10.45
C CYS A 120 2.88 -1.07 10.87
N VAL A 121 3.12 -2.38 10.93
CA VAL A 121 2.12 -3.35 11.43
C VAL A 121 1.77 -3.03 12.88
N GLY A 122 0.48 -3.07 13.21
CA GLY A 122 -0.03 -2.71 14.53
C GLY A 122 -0.47 -1.25 14.66
N MET A 123 -0.16 -0.39 13.69
CA MET A 123 -0.70 0.97 13.63
C MET A 123 -2.17 0.97 13.16
N SER A 124 -2.97 1.92 13.66
CA SER A 124 -4.33 2.11 13.17
C SER A 124 -4.37 2.62 11.73
N GLY A 125 -5.41 2.28 10.97
CA GLY A 125 -5.63 2.82 9.62
C GLY A 125 -5.72 4.35 9.56
N ARG A 126 -6.08 5.01 10.67
CA ARG A 126 -6.08 6.48 10.79
C ARG A 126 -4.65 7.01 10.87
N SER A 127 -3.80 6.40 11.70
CA SER A 127 -2.40 6.79 11.84
C SER A 127 -1.65 6.62 10.51
N LEU A 128 -1.87 5.50 9.81
CA LEU A 128 -1.25 5.20 8.53
C LEU A 128 -1.59 6.23 7.44
N ARG A 129 -2.86 6.64 7.31
CA ARG A 129 -3.27 7.66 6.33
C ARG A 129 -2.67 9.04 6.61
N ARG A 130 -2.41 9.35 7.89
CA ARG A 130 -1.81 10.62 8.30
C ARG A 130 -0.29 10.62 8.15
N LEU A 131 0.34 9.45 8.09
CA LEU A 131 1.80 9.31 8.12
C LEU A 131 2.50 10.06 6.98
N PRO A 132 2.08 9.95 5.69
CA PRO A 132 2.76 10.67 4.62
C PRO A 132 2.73 12.20 4.79
N MET A 133 1.57 12.75 5.17
CA MET A 133 1.44 14.19 5.43
C MET A 133 2.19 14.64 6.68
N LYS A 134 2.23 13.80 7.73
CA LYS A 134 3.06 14.07 8.92
C LYS A 134 4.55 14.12 8.52
N ALA A 135 5.01 13.14 7.75
CA ALA A 135 6.39 13.04 7.31
C ALA A 135 6.79 14.26 6.46
N LEU A 136 5.95 14.61 5.49
CA LEU A 136 6.11 15.80 4.65
C LEU A 136 6.26 17.07 5.51
N GLY A 137 5.33 17.31 6.44
CA GLY A 137 5.33 18.52 7.25
C GLY A 137 6.45 18.62 8.29
N LEU A 138 7.07 17.50 8.70
CA LEU A 138 8.10 17.49 9.74
C LEU A 138 9.52 17.36 9.21
N TYR A 139 9.71 16.65 8.10
CA TYR A 139 11.03 16.24 7.64
C TYR A 139 11.34 16.65 6.20
N THR A 140 10.43 17.36 5.52
CA THR A 140 10.70 17.95 4.20
C THR A 140 10.56 19.46 4.24
N TYR A 141 11.35 20.15 3.42
CA TYR A 141 11.40 21.62 3.37
C TYR A 141 11.19 22.18 1.95
N SER A 142 11.23 21.30 0.95
CA SER A 142 11.02 21.64 -0.45
C SER A 142 9.54 21.90 -0.74
N GLU A 143 9.23 22.82 -1.66
CA GLU A 143 7.84 23.07 -2.09
C GLU A 143 7.23 21.84 -2.80
N ARG A 144 8.05 21.09 -3.53
CA ARG A 144 7.67 19.84 -4.20
C ARG A 144 8.76 18.78 -4.02
N PRO A 145 8.82 18.11 -2.86
CA PRO A 145 9.87 17.15 -2.58
C PRO A 145 9.81 15.96 -3.54
N SER A 146 10.96 15.32 -3.73
CA SER A 146 11.03 14.10 -4.54
C SER A 146 10.38 12.92 -3.79
N VAL A 147 9.99 11.88 -4.52
CA VAL A 147 9.41 10.68 -3.88
C VAL A 147 10.43 10.01 -2.96
N ASP A 148 11.71 10.00 -3.32
CA ASP A 148 12.76 9.43 -2.48
C ASP A 148 12.93 10.22 -1.17
N GLU A 149 12.96 11.56 -1.25
CA GLU A 149 12.99 12.44 -0.07
C GLU A 149 11.79 12.19 0.86
N VAL A 150 10.60 11.99 0.31
CA VAL A 150 9.41 11.67 1.12
C VAL A 150 9.49 10.27 1.73
N LEU A 151 10.08 9.29 1.05
CA LEU A 151 10.29 7.97 1.63
C LEU A 151 11.30 8.01 2.77
N ASP A 152 12.35 8.83 2.67
CA ASP A 152 13.29 9.07 3.77
C ASP A 152 12.61 9.79 4.94
N ALA A 153 11.80 10.81 4.66
CA ALA A 153 10.99 11.50 5.66
C ALA A 153 10.00 10.55 6.36
N ILE A 154 9.40 9.60 5.63
CA ILE A 154 8.52 8.58 6.21
C ILE A 154 9.30 7.64 7.12
N GLN A 155 10.50 7.22 6.73
CA GLN A 155 11.36 6.39 7.59
C GLN A 155 11.64 7.10 8.91
N LEU A 156 12.02 8.38 8.88
CA LEU A 156 12.22 9.20 10.09
C LEU A 156 10.94 9.31 10.94
N ALA A 157 9.79 9.51 10.30
CA ALA A 157 8.51 9.63 10.99
C ALA A 157 8.06 8.31 11.67
N ILE A 158 8.41 7.17 11.09
CA ILE A 158 8.17 5.83 11.66
C ILE A 158 9.07 5.63 12.88
N ASP A 159 10.35 5.97 12.77
CA ASP A 159 11.32 5.79 13.86
C ASP A 159 11.01 6.69 15.05
N ASP A 160 10.58 7.94 14.82
CA ASP A 160 10.09 8.87 15.85
C ASP A 160 8.80 8.36 16.53
N GLY A 161 7.92 7.71 15.77
CA GLY A 161 6.65 7.17 16.26
C GLY A 161 6.80 5.85 17.02
N GLY A 162 7.82 5.04 16.70
CA GLY A 162 8.08 3.74 17.32
C GLY A 162 8.76 3.81 18.69
N ASN A 163 9.26 4.99 19.08
CA ASN A 163 9.94 5.22 20.36
C ASN A 163 9.00 5.75 21.47
N LYS A 164 7.69 5.46 21.37
CA LYS A 164 6.64 5.89 22.31
C LYS A 164 5.86 4.73 22.88
#